data_AF-A0A943SBI4-F1
#
_entry.id   AF-A0A943SBI4-F1
#
_cell.length_a   1.000
_cell.length_b   1.000
_cell.length_c   1.000
_cell.angle_alpha   90.00
_cell.angle_beta   90.00
_cell.angle_gamma   90.00
#
_symmetry.space_group_name_H-M   'P 1'
#
loop_
_entity.id
_entity.type
_entity.pdbx_description
1 polymer ?
#
loop_
_entity_poly.entity_id
_entity_poly.type
_entity_poly.pdbx_seq_one_letter_code
_entity_poly.pdbx_strand_id
1 'polypeptide(L)'
;MKKLYMKKIMTIGMAVLLAAGMTACGGAEGNDTSAATDSETSSELEPADGADTSVVYEYRGSQMEHDKEESVYVKADAYGTPTEITVTTTLKNPGENQKITDFTTLTDIKNKNGDEEYTLDGAGNLVWENHGEDIRYDGTADADKELPVTVKVSYYLDDKEVTPEELAGATGRVRIRFDYTNNTGSETDDTTDEIIPFVAVSGLMLSQDVASDITVTNCKIKSMDDNYLIFGYAAPGVKDALDLDSIDSFKDDDEKEDADEEDDSDEKETFPDYMEVSFDAKDFELDFTATMISNGLLTDMDTEKMSEKVDDLADGFKDLYNGTSELTSALQQLSTSGNDLVSGAEGLQGGLQSLNDALSQIPAEMLAQDPTLAQTVAAVATLAEGSSQLTEGIRAYTGGVTQVYNGSVQLKNGTYKLVESADDLKTLRDRLENLKSADSSYENFGGIEEGKTGSVYFLVETAGIKSED
;
A
#
# COMPACT_ATOMS: atom_id res chain seq x y z
N MET A 1 -8.92 10.59 -4.89
CA MET A 1 -7.48 10.64 -4.59
C MET A 1 -6.67 9.89 -5.64
N LYS A 2 -6.76 8.54 -5.77
CA LYS A 2 -6.11 7.76 -6.86
C LYS A 2 -6.23 8.34 -8.27
N LYS A 3 -7.41 8.85 -8.67
CA LYS A 3 -7.64 9.38 -10.04
C LYS A 3 -7.01 10.75 -10.36
N LEU A 4 -6.57 11.52 -9.36
CA LEU A 4 -6.04 12.87 -9.59
C LEU A 4 -4.50 12.89 -9.51
N TYR A 5 -3.94 12.21 -8.52
CA TYR A 5 -2.49 12.08 -8.32
C TYR A 5 -1.84 11.18 -9.39
N MET A 6 -2.44 10.01 -9.65
CA MET A 6 -2.02 9.12 -10.73
C MET A 6 -2.24 9.73 -12.12
N LYS A 7 -3.15 10.71 -12.24
CA LYS A 7 -3.33 11.50 -13.47
C LYS A 7 -2.24 12.57 -13.61
N LYS A 8 -1.79 13.22 -12.53
CA LYS A 8 -0.60 14.11 -12.55
C LYS A 8 0.68 13.34 -12.87
N ILE A 9 0.94 12.22 -12.17
CA ILE A 9 2.09 11.32 -12.44
C ILE A 9 2.01 10.73 -13.84
N MET A 10 0.86 10.24 -14.31
CA MET A 10 0.74 9.76 -15.70
C MET A 10 0.88 10.88 -16.72
N THR A 11 0.43 12.11 -16.45
CA THR A 11 0.54 13.22 -17.41
C THR A 11 1.98 13.70 -17.52
N ILE A 12 2.73 13.74 -16.41
CA ILE A 12 4.16 14.10 -16.39
C ILE A 12 5.00 12.93 -16.94
N GLY A 13 4.77 11.69 -16.47
CA GLY A 13 5.47 10.48 -16.91
C GLY A 13 5.23 10.14 -18.39
N MET A 14 4.00 10.24 -18.92
CA MET A 14 3.76 10.08 -20.37
C MET A 14 4.38 11.22 -21.19
N ALA A 15 4.37 12.47 -20.71
CA ALA A 15 4.98 13.57 -21.43
C ALA A 15 6.51 13.42 -21.51
N VAL A 16 7.16 12.87 -20.48
CA VAL A 16 8.60 12.62 -20.47
C VAL A 16 8.98 11.37 -21.28
N LEU A 17 8.23 10.26 -21.18
CA LEU A 17 8.38 9.10 -22.08
C LEU A 17 8.21 9.47 -23.56
N LEU A 18 7.28 10.38 -23.88
CA LEU A 18 7.08 10.89 -25.24
C LEU A 18 8.13 11.93 -25.67
N ALA A 19 8.68 12.72 -24.74
CA ALA A 19 9.72 13.72 -25.04
C ALA A 19 11.12 13.11 -25.17
N ALA A 20 11.44 12.05 -24.40
CA ALA A 20 12.69 11.30 -24.54
C ALA A 20 12.84 10.69 -25.95
N GLY A 21 11.73 10.25 -26.56
CA GLY A 21 11.70 9.78 -27.95
C GLY A 21 11.98 10.85 -29.02
N MET A 22 11.90 12.15 -28.70
CA MET A 22 12.09 13.23 -29.68
C MET A 22 13.53 13.78 -29.77
N THR A 23 14.43 13.40 -28.86
CA THR A 23 15.82 13.91 -28.88
C THR A 23 16.78 13.04 -29.71
N ALA A 24 16.31 11.90 -30.23
CA ALA A 24 17.11 10.94 -31.00
C ALA A 24 17.00 11.06 -32.55
N CYS A 25 16.44 12.16 -33.09
CA CYS A 25 16.47 12.38 -34.54
C CYS A 25 16.91 13.80 -34.91
N GLY A 26 18.21 13.97 -35.13
CA GLY A 26 18.75 15.15 -35.77
C GLY A 26 18.55 15.09 -37.29
N GLY A 27 17.87 16.11 -37.85
CA GLY A 27 18.06 16.55 -39.23
C GLY A 27 16.79 16.78 -40.05
N ALA A 28 16.34 18.03 -40.16
CA ALA A 28 16.08 18.75 -41.44
C ALA A 28 15.27 20.04 -41.21
N GLU A 29 15.77 21.16 -41.74
CA GLU A 29 15.07 22.44 -41.90
C GLU A 29 13.88 22.31 -42.87
N GLY A 30 12.77 23.03 -42.62
CA GLY A 30 11.65 23.07 -43.58
C GLY A 30 10.34 23.72 -43.12
N ASN A 31 10.38 25.04 -43.00
CA ASN A 31 9.33 26.08 -43.00
C ASN A 31 7.81 25.76 -43.22
N ASP A 32 7.00 26.44 -42.39
CA ASP A 32 5.70 27.12 -42.61
C ASP A 32 4.35 26.37 -42.77
N THR A 33 3.44 26.59 -41.79
CA THR A 33 2.11 27.28 -41.85
C THR A 33 1.16 26.73 -40.76
N SER A 34 0.81 27.44 -39.67
CA SER A 34 0.06 28.70 -39.46
C SER A 34 -1.44 28.48 -39.16
N ALA A 35 -1.88 28.95 -37.97
CA ALA A 35 -3.09 29.76 -37.68
C ALA A 35 -3.48 29.68 -36.18
N ALA A 36 -3.83 30.73 -35.42
CA ALA A 36 -3.87 32.19 -35.58
C ALA A 36 -4.19 32.79 -34.17
N THR A 37 -3.38 33.73 -33.63
CA THR A 37 -3.52 35.22 -33.54
C THR A 37 -4.49 35.80 -32.49
N ASP A 38 -3.95 36.64 -31.59
CA ASP A 38 -4.12 38.13 -31.55
C ASP A 38 -3.38 38.70 -30.30
N SER A 39 -2.76 39.88 -30.23
CA SER A 39 -2.29 40.87 -31.22
C SER A 39 -1.47 41.97 -30.47
N GLU A 40 -0.69 42.74 -31.24
CA GLU A 40 -0.13 44.11 -31.02
C GLU A 40 0.98 44.32 -29.95
N THR A 41 2.07 45.09 -30.15
CA THR A 41 2.55 46.00 -31.23
C THR A 41 4.08 46.08 -31.16
N SER A 42 4.76 46.19 -32.31
CA SER A 42 6.17 46.58 -32.39
C SER A 42 6.32 48.10 -32.40
N SER A 43 7.29 48.63 -31.64
CA SER A 43 7.90 49.93 -31.91
C SER A 43 9.42 49.79 -31.90
N GLU A 44 10.00 49.95 -33.08
CA GLU A 44 11.44 50.03 -33.33
C GLU A 44 11.97 51.40 -32.91
N LEU A 45 13.08 51.45 -32.14
CA LEU A 45 13.86 52.66 -31.89
C LEU A 45 15.37 52.35 -31.90
N GLU A 46 16.09 53.12 -32.73
CA GLU A 46 17.54 53.23 -32.86
C GLU A 46 18.24 53.72 -31.56
N PRO A 47 19.58 53.56 -31.42
CA PRO A 47 20.26 53.51 -30.13
C PRO A 47 20.50 54.90 -29.52
N ALA A 48 20.33 55.01 -28.20
CA ALA A 48 20.69 56.19 -27.44
C ALA A 48 21.66 55.84 -26.29
N ASP A 49 22.74 56.62 -26.27
CA ASP A 49 23.89 56.63 -25.37
C ASP A 49 23.51 56.92 -23.90
N GLY A 50 24.17 56.19 -22.98
CA GLY A 50 24.46 56.56 -21.60
C GLY A 50 23.34 57.14 -20.71
N ALA A 51 22.53 56.28 -20.11
CA ALA A 51 21.81 56.58 -18.87
C ALA A 51 21.76 55.33 -17.99
N ASP A 52 22.12 55.47 -16.72
CA ASP A 52 22.00 54.47 -15.65
C ASP A 52 20.51 54.13 -15.46
N THR A 53 20.03 53.14 -16.21
CA THR A 53 18.71 52.54 -16.02
C THR A 53 18.86 51.43 -15.00
N SER A 54 18.51 51.71 -13.75
CA SER A 54 18.26 50.65 -12.78
C SER A 54 17.15 49.76 -13.35
N VAL A 55 17.51 48.55 -13.78
CA VAL A 55 16.54 47.55 -14.20
C VAL A 55 15.67 47.24 -12.98
N VAL A 56 14.37 47.54 -13.08
CA VAL A 56 13.40 47.22 -12.02
C VAL A 56 12.76 45.91 -12.41
N TYR A 57 13.03 44.88 -11.62
CA TYR A 57 12.41 43.57 -11.76
C TYR A 57 11.08 43.54 -11.01
N GLU A 58 10.01 43.11 -11.67
CA GLU A 58 8.71 42.92 -11.04
C GLU A 58 8.62 41.51 -10.44
N TYR A 59 8.22 41.41 -9.17
CA TYR A 59 8.02 40.12 -8.54
C TYR A 59 6.76 39.43 -9.06
N ARG A 60 6.92 38.15 -9.41
CA ARG A 60 5.82 37.24 -9.71
C ARG A 60 5.72 36.20 -8.61
N GLY A 61 4.53 36.08 -8.05
CA GLY A 61 4.27 35.10 -6.99
C GLY A 61 4.51 33.67 -7.47
N SER A 62 5.43 32.97 -6.80
CA SER A 62 5.70 31.55 -7.07
C SER A 62 4.44 30.69 -6.94
N GLN A 63 4.33 29.69 -7.81
CA GLN A 63 3.29 28.65 -7.76
C GLN A 63 3.81 27.34 -7.15
N MET A 64 5.07 27.32 -6.69
CA MET A 64 5.68 26.13 -6.09
C MET A 64 5.04 25.80 -4.74
N GLU A 65 4.83 24.50 -4.53
CA GLU A 65 4.31 23.97 -3.27
C GLU A 65 5.41 23.96 -2.21
N HIS A 66 6.61 23.49 -2.59
CA HIS A 66 7.79 23.38 -1.74
C HIS A 66 8.78 24.53 -2.00
N ASP A 67 9.72 24.74 -1.07
CA ASP A 67 10.78 25.74 -1.26
C ASP A 67 11.80 25.30 -2.33
N LYS A 68 11.99 24.00 -2.46
CA LYS A 68 12.90 23.36 -3.43
C LYS A 68 12.24 22.15 -4.07
N GLU A 69 12.30 22.05 -5.39
CA GLU A 69 11.78 20.91 -6.15
C GLU A 69 12.89 20.36 -7.07
N GLU A 70 13.18 19.06 -6.97
CA GLU A 70 14.25 18.41 -7.71
C GLU A 70 13.72 17.31 -8.64
N SER A 71 14.27 17.25 -9.85
CA SER A 71 14.06 16.19 -10.83
C SER A 71 15.39 15.54 -11.12
N VAL A 72 15.60 14.31 -10.65
CA VAL A 72 16.86 13.59 -10.82
C VAL A 72 16.76 12.68 -12.04
N TYR A 73 17.56 12.97 -13.06
CA TYR A 73 17.70 12.15 -14.26
C TYR A 73 18.94 11.27 -14.16
N VAL A 74 18.75 9.96 -14.27
CA VAL A 74 19.81 8.96 -14.20
C VAL A 74 19.88 8.24 -15.53
N LYS A 75 20.99 8.38 -16.25
CA LYS A 75 21.31 7.47 -17.35
C LYS A 75 22.05 6.28 -16.80
N ALA A 76 21.62 5.09 -17.17
CA ALA A 76 22.22 3.85 -16.75
C ALA A 76 22.62 3.00 -17.95
N ASP A 77 23.56 2.07 -17.74
CA ASP A 77 23.80 1.00 -18.69
C ASP A 77 22.60 0.04 -18.80
N ALA A 78 22.69 -0.97 -19.66
CA ALA A 78 21.60 -1.93 -19.87
C ALA A 78 21.26 -2.75 -18.61
N TYR A 79 22.14 -2.81 -17.60
CA TYR A 79 21.89 -3.50 -16.33
C TYR A 79 21.25 -2.60 -15.27
N GLY A 80 21.10 -1.31 -15.54
CA GLY A 80 20.61 -0.32 -14.58
C GLY A 80 21.69 0.33 -13.72
N THR A 81 22.98 0.13 -14.06
CA THR A 81 24.09 0.79 -13.35
C THR A 81 24.21 2.25 -13.79
N PRO A 82 24.12 3.24 -12.87
CA PRO A 82 24.24 4.65 -13.24
C PRO A 82 25.56 5.00 -13.92
N THR A 83 25.49 5.84 -14.94
CA THR A 83 26.65 6.35 -15.71
C THR A 83 26.69 7.88 -15.73
N GLU A 84 25.54 8.53 -15.61
CA GLU A 84 25.40 9.99 -15.53
C GLU A 84 24.19 10.33 -14.65
N ILE A 85 24.37 11.25 -13.70
CA ILE A 85 23.28 11.77 -12.87
C ILE A 85 23.21 13.29 -13.06
N THR A 86 22.10 13.76 -13.62
CA THR A 86 21.78 15.19 -13.77
C THR A 86 20.58 15.51 -12.89
N VAL A 87 20.62 16.65 -12.21
CA VAL A 87 19.54 17.10 -11.34
C VAL A 87 19.09 18.46 -11.82
N THR A 88 17.81 18.59 -12.18
CA THR A 88 17.18 19.88 -12.39
C THR A 88 16.54 20.32 -11.09
N THR A 89 16.98 21.46 -10.57
CA THR A 89 16.48 22.06 -9.33
C THR A 89 15.69 23.32 -9.65
N THR A 90 14.50 23.46 -9.06
CA THR A 90 13.75 24.71 -9.02
C THR A 90 13.71 25.24 -7.59
N LEU A 91 14.02 26.52 -7.40
CA LEU A 91 14.02 27.20 -6.10
C LEU A 91 12.95 28.27 -6.08
N LYS A 92 12.15 28.24 -5.01
CA LYS A 92 11.08 29.21 -4.79
C LYS A 92 11.64 30.58 -4.49
N ASN A 93 11.14 31.61 -5.18
CA ASN A 93 11.45 32.99 -4.86
C ASN A 93 10.75 33.40 -3.55
N PRO A 94 11.49 33.80 -2.50
CA PRO A 94 10.92 34.15 -1.20
C PRO A 94 10.31 35.55 -1.14
N GLY A 95 10.37 36.33 -2.23
CA GLY A 95 9.73 37.64 -2.37
C GLY A 95 10.68 38.76 -2.80
N GLU A 96 10.11 39.94 -3.02
CA GLU A 96 10.83 41.15 -3.46
C GLU A 96 12.05 41.47 -2.56
N ASN A 97 13.20 41.74 -3.19
CA ASN A 97 14.45 42.15 -2.54
C ASN A 97 15.02 41.13 -1.52
N GLN A 98 14.56 39.87 -1.58
CA GLN A 98 15.15 38.79 -0.78
C GLN A 98 16.23 38.06 -1.56
N LYS A 99 17.21 37.49 -0.84
CA LYS A 99 18.20 36.60 -1.45
C LYS A 99 17.59 35.23 -1.68
N ILE A 100 17.91 34.63 -2.81
CA ILE A 100 17.60 33.23 -3.09
C ILE A 100 18.87 32.43 -2.81
N THR A 101 18.85 31.63 -1.75
CA THR A 101 19.99 30.82 -1.31
C THR A 101 19.69 29.35 -1.52
N ASP A 102 20.72 28.59 -1.88
CA ASP A 102 20.60 27.14 -2.04
C ASP A 102 21.83 26.42 -1.48
N PHE A 103 21.55 25.41 -0.67
CA PHE A 103 22.53 24.42 -0.25
C PHE A 103 22.48 23.26 -1.24
N THR A 104 23.60 23.01 -1.92
CA THR A 104 23.69 21.92 -2.89
C THR A 104 25.07 21.28 -2.88
N THR A 105 25.07 19.96 -3.06
CA THR A 105 26.23 19.10 -3.27
C THR A 105 26.52 18.88 -4.75
N LEU A 106 25.66 19.40 -5.63
CA LEU A 106 25.77 19.27 -7.07
C LEU A 106 26.91 20.12 -7.62
N THR A 107 27.50 19.62 -8.71
CA THR A 107 28.55 20.29 -9.47
C THR A 107 28.02 20.74 -10.84
N ASP A 108 28.86 21.43 -11.63
CA ASP A 108 28.54 21.88 -13.00
C ASP A 108 27.19 22.62 -13.14
N ILE A 109 26.91 23.50 -12.17
CA ILE A 109 25.68 24.28 -12.07
C ILE A 109 25.49 25.19 -13.30
N LYS A 110 24.33 25.06 -13.95
CA LYS A 110 23.93 25.83 -15.14
C LYS A 110 22.52 26.36 -14.98
N ASN A 111 22.36 27.68 -15.00
CA ASN A 111 21.03 28.30 -15.04
C ASN A 111 20.29 27.88 -16.33
N LYS A 112 18.99 27.57 -16.21
CA LYS A 112 18.11 27.19 -17.32
C LYS A 112 17.18 28.30 -17.77
N ASN A 113 16.80 29.17 -16.84
CA ASN A 113 15.77 30.17 -17.08
C ASN A 113 16.28 31.54 -16.63
N GLY A 114 16.04 32.55 -17.48
CA GLY A 114 16.48 33.92 -17.21
C GLY A 114 17.99 34.09 -17.37
N ASP A 115 18.48 35.24 -16.92
CA ASP A 115 19.86 35.70 -16.98
C ASP A 115 20.48 35.91 -15.60
N GLU A 116 19.81 35.44 -14.55
CA GLU A 116 20.28 35.49 -13.16
C GLU A 116 21.63 34.77 -13.03
N GLU A 117 22.62 35.47 -12.49
CA GLU A 117 23.90 34.88 -12.10
C GLU A 117 23.87 34.43 -10.62
N TYR A 118 24.81 33.56 -10.24
CA TYR A 118 24.99 33.16 -8.85
C TYR A 118 26.42 33.40 -8.38
N THR A 119 26.56 33.56 -7.07
CA THR A 119 27.84 33.61 -6.38
C THR A 119 27.87 32.58 -5.25
N LEU A 120 29.05 32.32 -4.68
CA LEU A 120 29.18 31.47 -3.50
C LEU A 120 29.33 32.33 -2.25
N ASP A 121 28.59 32.00 -1.20
CA ASP A 121 28.80 32.61 0.12
C ASP A 121 30.04 32.04 0.84
N GLY A 122 30.29 32.52 2.07
CA GLY A 122 31.44 32.07 2.86
C GLY A 122 31.38 30.62 3.34
N ALA A 123 30.21 29.96 3.25
CA ALA A 123 30.00 28.55 3.56
C ALA A 123 29.97 27.68 2.29
N GLY A 124 30.01 28.28 1.09
CA GLY A 124 29.97 27.58 -0.18
C GLY A 124 28.56 27.38 -0.76
N ASN A 125 27.54 28.03 -0.18
CA ASN A 125 26.17 27.95 -0.69
C ASN A 125 26.00 28.84 -1.92
N LEU A 126 25.09 28.46 -2.83
CA LEU A 126 24.71 29.29 -3.96
C LEU A 126 23.90 30.49 -3.47
N VAL A 127 24.23 31.67 -3.96
CA VAL A 127 23.47 32.91 -3.76
C VAL A 127 23.12 33.46 -5.13
N TRP A 128 21.86 33.34 -5.51
CA TRP A 128 21.34 33.75 -6.81
C TRP A 128 20.90 35.22 -6.80
N GLU A 129 21.06 35.87 -7.95
CA GLU A 129 20.36 37.12 -8.25
C GLU A 129 18.85 36.88 -8.23
N ASN A 130 18.10 37.89 -7.77
CA ASN A 130 16.64 37.82 -7.69
C ASN A 130 16.04 38.82 -8.68
N HIS A 131 15.64 38.32 -9.85
CA HIS A 131 14.94 39.08 -10.88
C HIS A 131 13.42 38.91 -10.81
N GLY A 132 12.89 38.53 -9.64
CA GLY A 132 11.45 38.48 -9.36
C GLY A 132 10.74 37.18 -9.72
N GLU A 133 11.45 36.18 -10.25
CA GLU A 133 10.93 34.87 -10.65
C GLU A 133 11.61 33.74 -9.85
N ASP A 134 11.08 32.51 -9.96
CA ASP A 134 11.72 31.29 -9.41
C ASP A 134 12.99 30.93 -10.19
N ILE A 135 14.00 30.39 -9.51
CA ILE A 135 15.26 29.97 -10.15
C ILE A 135 15.14 28.53 -10.62
N ARG A 136 15.61 28.22 -11.83
CA ARG A 136 15.74 26.84 -12.32
C ARG A 136 17.13 26.59 -12.86
N TYR A 137 17.83 25.58 -12.34
CA TYR A 137 19.18 25.23 -12.78
C TYR A 137 19.34 23.71 -12.96
N ASP A 138 20.31 23.31 -13.79
CA ASP A 138 20.81 21.93 -13.83
C ASP A 138 22.13 21.84 -13.08
N GLY A 139 22.36 20.75 -12.36
CA GLY A 139 23.65 20.35 -11.81
C GLY A 139 23.89 18.86 -12.01
N THR A 140 25.11 18.41 -11.73
CA THR A 140 25.51 17.01 -11.83
C THR A 140 25.87 16.43 -10.48
N ALA A 141 25.62 15.13 -10.28
CA ALA A 141 26.13 14.37 -9.16
C ALA A 141 27.09 13.29 -9.65
N ASP A 142 27.97 12.81 -8.76
CA ASP A 142 28.83 11.67 -9.07
C ASP A 142 27.97 10.44 -9.39
N ALA A 143 28.35 9.67 -10.42
CA ALA A 143 27.57 8.52 -10.87
C ALA A 143 27.52 7.37 -9.84
N ASP A 144 28.45 7.33 -8.89
CA ASP A 144 28.47 6.38 -7.78
C ASP A 144 27.71 6.87 -6.54
N LYS A 145 27.09 8.07 -6.59
CA LYS A 145 26.21 8.54 -5.54
C LYS A 145 25.01 7.60 -5.41
N GLU A 146 24.80 7.09 -4.20
CA GLU A 146 23.74 6.12 -3.91
C GLU A 146 22.35 6.72 -4.17
N LEU A 147 21.55 6.00 -4.96
CA LEU A 147 20.15 6.31 -5.22
C LEU A 147 19.27 5.69 -4.12
N PRO A 148 18.13 6.31 -3.76
CA PRO A 148 17.25 5.75 -2.74
C PRO A 148 16.63 4.41 -3.17
N VAL A 149 16.50 4.18 -4.48
CA VAL A 149 16.13 2.89 -5.04
C VAL A 149 17.08 2.51 -6.17
N THR A 150 17.67 1.33 -6.08
CA THR A 150 18.42 0.71 -7.17
C THR A 150 17.47 -0.02 -8.11
N VAL A 151 17.65 0.17 -9.42
CA VAL A 151 16.98 -0.60 -10.48
C VAL A 151 18.00 -1.54 -11.09
N LYS A 152 17.83 -2.85 -10.93
CA LYS A 152 18.69 -3.87 -11.55
C LYS A 152 17.92 -4.59 -12.64
N VAL A 153 18.48 -4.64 -13.84
CA VAL A 153 17.90 -5.37 -14.98
C VAL A 153 18.72 -6.62 -15.28
N SER A 154 18.06 -7.77 -15.35
CA SER A 154 18.66 -9.06 -15.68
C SER A 154 17.96 -9.67 -16.91
N TYR A 155 18.74 -10.31 -17.76
CA TYR A 155 18.30 -10.81 -19.07
C TYR A 155 18.50 -12.31 -19.19
N TYR A 156 17.52 -12.99 -19.78
CA TYR A 156 17.56 -14.43 -19.99
C TYR A 156 17.11 -14.77 -21.41
N LEU A 157 17.78 -15.76 -22.02
CA LEU A 157 17.42 -16.37 -23.29
C LEU A 157 17.30 -17.89 -23.10
N ASP A 158 16.14 -18.45 -23.42
CA ASP A 158 15.82 -19.87 -23.24
C ASP A 158 16.19 -20.37 -21.82
N ASP A 159 15.71 -19.63 -20.82
CA ASP A 159 15.92 -19.84 -19.37
C ASP A 159 17.37 -19.76 -18.86
N LYS A 160 18.30 -19.26 -19.67
CA LYS A 160 19.68 -19.02 -19.27
C LYS A 160 19.95 -17.53 -19.17
N GLU A 161 20.56 -17.10 -18.07
CA GLU A 161 21.04 -15.73 -17.92
C GLU A 161 22.09 -15.43 -18.99
N VAL A 162 21.96 -14.30 -19.67
CA VAL A 162 22.82 -13.86 -20.78
C VAL A 162 23.15 -12.38 -20.65
N THR A 163 24.19 -11.92 -21.33
CA THR A 163 24.50 -10.48 -21.40
C THR A 163 23.62 -9.76 -22.42
N PRO A 164 23.44 -8.43 -22.33
CA PRO A 164 22.79 -7.62 -23.36
C PRO A 164 23.38 -7.84 -24.75
N GLU A 165 24.70 -7.98 -24.86
CA GLU A 165 25.40 -8.21 -26.14
C GLU A 165 25.07 -9.58 -26.75
N GLU A 166 24.87 -10.60 -25.92
CA GLU A 166 24.44 -11.94 -26.36
C GLU A 166 22.95 -11.96 -26.76
N LEU A 167 22.15 -11.05 -26.22
CA LEU A 167 20.73 -10.94 -26.50
C LEU A 167 20.43 -10.15 -27.78
N ALA A 168 21.29 -9.21 -28.16
CA ALA A 168 21.16 -8.42 -29.38
C ALA A 168 21.06 -9.31 -30.65
N GLY A 169 19.96 -9.17 -31.40
CA GLY A 169 19.68 -9.98 -32.59
C GLY A 169 19.31 -11.44 -32.30
N ALA A 170 19.19 -11.83 -31.03
CA ALA A 170 18.85 -13.20 -30.67
C ALA A 170 17.41 -13.57 -31.04
N THR A 171 17.16 -14.87 -31.22
CA THR A 171 15.82 -15.42 -31.42
C THR A 171 15.62 -16.56 -30.42
N GLY A 172 14.52 -16.53 -29.66
CA GLY A 172 14.24 -17.49 -28.59
C GLY A 172 13.29 -16.91 -27.55
N ARG A 173 13.08 -17.64 -26.44
CA ARG A 173 12.27 -17.15 -25.32
C ARG A 173 13.11 -16.17 -24.51
N VAL A 174 12.76 -14.89 -24.56
CA VAL A 174 13.42 -13.83 -23.78
C VAL A 174 12.65 -13.60 -22.49
N ARG A 175 13.37 -13.39 -21.40
CA ARG A 175 12.82 -12.92 -20.12
C ARG A 175 13.67 -11.77 -19.59
N ILE A 176 13.02 -10.65 -19.29
CA ILE A 176 13.62 -9.44 -18.74
C ILE A 176 13.05 -9.25 -17.34
N ARG A 177 13.93 -9.22 -16.34
CA ARG A 177 13.58 -9.06 -14.93
C ARG A 177 14.14 -7.75 -14.39
N PHE A 178 13.30 -6.95 -13.77
CA PHE A 178 13.67 -5.74 -13.06
C PHE A 178 13.51 -6.00 -11.57
N ASP A 179 14.60 -5.99 -10.82
CA ASP A 179 14.60 -6.05 -9.36
C ASP A 179 14.84 -4.64 -8.81
N TYR A 180 14.02 -4.24 -7.84
CA TYR A 180 14.10 -2.94 -7.17
C TYR A 180 14.58 -3.14 -5.74
N THR A 181 15.57 -2.37 -5.33
CA THR A 181 16.10 -2.42 -3.96
C THR A 181 16.02 -1.06 -3.33
N ASN A 182 15.31 -0.95 -2.21
CA ASN A 182 15.25 0.27 -1.42
C ASN A 182 16.51 0.35 -0.55
N ASN A 183 17.30 1.41 -0.74
CA ASN A 183 18.55 1.65 -0.02
C ASN A 183 18.37 2.65 1.12
N THR A 184 17.12 3.01 1.45
CA THR A 184 16.82 3.90 2.56
C THR A 184 16.52 3.12 3.84
N GLY A 185 16.59 3.82 4.98
CA GLY A 185 16.54 3.20 6.31
C GLY A 185 17.95 2.94 6.87
N SER A 186 18.05 2.85 8.19
CA SER A 186 19.29 2.58 8.92
C SER A 186 19.04 1.46 9.91
N GLU A 187 19.96 0.48 9.98
CA GLU A 187 20.06 -0.45 11.11
C GLU A 187 20.32 0.37 12.39
N THR A 188 19.28 0.72 13.14
CA THR A 188 19.44 1.44 14.40
C THR A 188 18.68 0.72 15.51
N ASP A 189 19.45 0.36 16.54
CA ASP A 189 19.28 -0.71 17.54
C ASP A 189 17.99 -0.76 18.40
N ASP A 190 16.94 0.02 18.15
CA ASP A 190 15.76 0.06 19.04
C ASP A 190 14.40 0.36 18.38
N THR A 191 14.32 0.50 17.05
CA THR A 191 13.07 0.61 16.28
C THR A 191 13.23 -0.14 14.97
N THR A 192 12.30 -1.05 14.65
CA THR A 192 12.25 -1.79 13.38
C THR A 192 12.62 -0.91 12.20
N ASP A 193 13.56 -1.39 11.36
CA ASP A 193 14.19 -0.67 10.25
C ASP A 193 13.16 0.10 9.41
N GLU A 194 13.14 1.43 9.56
CA GLU A 194 12.11 2.25 8.93
C GLU A 194 12.62 2.75 7.58
N ILE A 195 12.26 2.01 6.53
CA ILE A 195 12.50 2.44 5.15
C ILE A 195 11.68 3.70 4.84
N ILE A 196 12.15 4.48 3.88
CA ILE A 196 11.34 5.51 3.24
C ILE A 196 10.60 4.83 2.08
N PRO A 197 9.26 4.79 2.07
CA PRO A 197 8.51 4.07 1.05
C PRO A 197 8.59 4.78 -0.31
N PHE A 198 9.34 4.17 -1.24
CA PHE A 198 9.35 4.57 -2.64
C PHE A 198 8.47 3.65 -3.48
N VAL A 199 7.86 4.21 -4.52
CA VAL A 199 7.25 3.44 -5.60
C VAL A 199 8.01 3.68 -6.89
N ALA A 200 8.37 2.58 -7.55
CA ALA A 200 8.94 2.57 -8.88
C ALA A 200 7.85 2.21 -9.89
N VAL A 201 7.80 2.94 -11.01
CA VAL A 201 6.96 2.62 -12.16
C VAL A 201 7.86 2.54 -13.38
N SER A 202 8.01 1.33 -13.91
CA SER A 202 8.90 1.06 -15.03
C SER A 202 8.12 0.72 -16.28
N GLY A 203 8.66 1.14 -17.42
CA GLY A 203 8.08 0.88 -18.73
C GLY A 203 9.14 0.50 -19.75
N LEU A 204 8.76 -0.39 -20.65
CA LEU A 204 9.48 -0.70 -21.86
C LEU A 204 8.51 -0.78 -23.05
N MET A 205 9.06 -0.54 -24.23
CA MET A 205 8.33 -0.67 -25.48
C MET A 205 8.98 -1.78 -26.32
N LEU A 206 8.16 -2.72 -26.81
CA LEU A 206 8.61 -3.81 -27.67
C LEU A 206 7.88 -3.76 -29.01
N SER A 207 8.60 -3.88 -30.12
CA SER A 207 7.99 -3.99 -31.45
C SER A 207 7.19 -5.28 -31.59
N GLN A 208 6.01 -5.21 -32.22
CA GLN A 208 5.20 -6.39 -32.56
C GLN A 208 5.87 -7.27 -33.63
N ASP A 209 6.83 -6.74 -34.38
CA ASP A 209 7.64 -7.53 -35.33
C ASP A 209 8.73 -8.36 -34.64
N VAL A 210 9.12 -7.94 -33.42
CA VAL A 210 10.20 -8.54 -32.63
C VAL A 210 9.65 -9.48 -31.56
N ALA A 211 8.56 -9.11 -30.88
CA ALA A 211 8.04 -9.84 -29.72
C ALA A 211 6.65 -10.44 -29.98
N SER A 212 6.44 -11.67 -29.49
CA SER A 212 5.14 -12.35 -29.47
C SER A 212 4.98 -13.20 -28.22
N ASP A 213 3.78 -13.73 -27.96
CA ASP A 213 3.49 -14.58 -26.78
C ASP A 213 3.94 -13.98 -25.44
N ILE A 214 3.53 -12.73 -25.18
CA ILE A 214 3.99 -11.97 -24.03
C ILE A 214 3.26 -12.40 -22.76
N THR A 215 4.03 -12.81 -21.76
CA THR A 215 3.61 -13.06 -20.38
C THR A 215 4.25 -12.01 -19.46
N VAL A 216 3.51 -11.52 -18.48
CA VAL A 216 4.01 -10.49 -17.56
C VAL A 216 3.68 -10.81 -16.11
N THR A 217 4.59 -10.44 -15.21
CA THR A 217 4.43 -10.51 -13.75
C THR A 217 4.60 -9.11 -13.18
N ASN A 218 3.68 -8.67 -12.31
CA ASN A 218 3.63 -7.31 -11.75
C ASN A 218 3.59 -6.19 -12.81
N CYS A 219 3.12 -6.49 -14.03
CA CYS A 219 2.94 -5.52 -15.10
C CYS A 219 1.53 -5.48 -15.69
N LYS A 220 1.30 -4.47 -16.52
CA LYS A 220 0.23 -4.41 -17.51
C LYS A 220 0.83 -4.24 -18.90
N ILE A 221 0.18 -4.83 -19.88
CA ILE A 221 0.52 -4.71 -21.29
C ILE A 221 -0.61 -3.99 -22.04
N LYS A 222 -0.22 -3.12 -22.97
CA LYS A 222 -1.14 -2.45 -23.90
C LYS A 222 -0.49 -2.35 -25.28
N SER A 223 -1.19 -2.82 -26.31
CA SER A 223 -0.78 -2.60 -27.71
C SER A 223 -1.06 -1.14 -28.12
N MET A 224 -0.07 -0.52 -28.79
CA MET A 224 -0.11 0.83 -29.35
C MET A 224 0.51 0.79 -30.74
N ASP A 225 -0.31 0.96 -31.78
CA ASP A 225 0.08 0.83 -33.18
C ASP A 225 0.86 -0.48 -33.43
N ASP A 226 2.15 -0.38 -33.77
CA ASP A 226 3.06 -1.51 -34.08
C ASP A 226 3.92 -1.93 -32.88
N ASN A 227 3.62 -1.45 -31.66
CA ASN A 227 4.37 -1.74 -30.45
C ASN A 227 3.48 -2.27 -29.32
N TYR A 228 4.11 -2.94 -28.36
CA TYR A 228 3.59 -3.24 -27.04
C TYR A 228 4.21 -2.27 -26.04
N LEU A 229 3.38 -1.48 -25.35
CA LEU A 229 3.78 -0.78 -24.14
C LEU A 229 3.54 -1.70 -22.95
N ILE A 230 4.60 -2.02 -22.24
CA ILE A 230 4.55 -2.83 -21.02
C ILE A 230 5.00 -1.94 -19.88
N PHE A 231 4.20 -1.86 -18.81
CA PHE A 231 4.53 -1.07 -17.64
C PHE A 231 4.18 -1.82 -16.36
N GLY A 232 5.09 -1.81 -15.40
CA GLY A 232 4.90 -2.40 -14.08
C GLY A 232 5.05 -1.36 -12.98
N TYR A 233 4.73 -1.78 -11.76
CA TYR A 233 5.02 -1.00 -10.56
C TYR A 233 5.66 -1.89 -9.52
N ALA A 234 6.47 -1.30 -8.64
CA ALA A 234 7.08 -1.94 -7.50
C ALA A 234 7.10 -0.98 -6.30
N ALA A 235 7.08 -1.53 -5.09
CA ALA A 235 7.12 -0.81 -3.83
C ALA A 235 8.18 -1.44 -2.91
N PRO A 236 9.48 -1.32 -3.27
CA PRO A 236 10.54 -2.12 -2.67
C PRO A 236 10.63 -1.97 -1.16
N GLY A 237 10.54 -3.09 -0.45
CA GLY A 237 10.66 -3.19 1.02
C GLY A 237 9.38 -2.84 1.80
N VAL A 238 8.31 -2.37 1.14
CA VAL A 238 7.06 -2.02 1.84
C VAL A 238 6.37 -3.24 2.44
N LYS A 239 6.46 -4.41 1.77
CA LYS A 239 5.93 -5.67 2.31
C LYS A 239 6.58 -6.00 3.66
N ASP A 240 7.91 -5.94 3.71
CA ASP A 240 8.70 -6.25 4.90
C ASP A 240 8.47 -5.23 6.01
N ALA A 241 8.37 -3.94 5.68
CA ALA A 241 8.09 -2.89 6.67
C ALA A 241 6.68 -3.00 7.29
N LEU A 242 5.70 -3.50 6.54
CA LEU A 242 4.38 -3.81 7.07
C LEU A 242 4.34 -5.16 7.80
N ASP A 243 5.33 -6.02 7.56
CA ASP A 243 5.50 -7.35 8.16
C ASP A 243 4.16 -8.11 8.21
N LEU A 244 3.48 -8.15 7.06
CA LEU A 244 2.14 -8.71 6.93
C LEU A 244 2.12 -10.20 7.32
N ASP A 245 3.23 -10.90 7.06
CA ASP A 245 3.41 -12.31 7.36
C ASP A 245 3.44 -12.59 8.88
N SER A 246 3.73 -11.59 9.73
CA SER A 246 3.65 -11.75 11.19
C SER A 246 2.24 -11.66 11.76
N ILE A 247 1.29 -11.12 10.99
CA ILE A 247 -0.06 -10.84 11.48
C ILE A 247 -0.95 -12.04 11.17
N ASP A 248 -1.36 -12.76 12.22
CA ASP A 248 -2.08 -14.04 12.10
C ASP A 248 -3.35 -13.93 11.24
N SER A 249 -4.05 -12.78 11.29
CA SER A 249 -5.24 -12.52 10.48
C SER A 249 -4.98 -12.33 8.97
N PHE A 250 -3.72 -12.12 8.56
CA PHE A 250 -3.29 -11.91 7.17
C PHE A 250 -2.42 -13.05 6.62
N LYS A 251 -2.12 -14.06 7.43
CA LYS A 251 -1.53 -15.30 6.92
C LYS A 251 -2.55 -15.97 6.01
N ASP A 252 -2.15 -16.25 4.77
CA ASP A 252 -2.96 -17.04 3.87
C ASP A 252 -3.28 -18.38 4.55
N ASP A 253 -4.56 -18.72 4.58
CA ASP A 253 -5.16 -19.87 5.25
C ASP A 253 -4.81 -21.18 4.47
N ASP A 254 -3.58 -21.29 3.95
CA ASP A 254 -3.06 -22.34 3.07
C ASP A 254 -2.87 -23.71 3.76
N GLU A 255 -3.26 -23.82 5.03
CA GLU A 255 -3.44 -25.11 5.71
C GLU A 255 -4.89 -25.61 5.69
N LYS A 256 -5.75 -25.13 4.77
CA LYS A 256 -6.96 -25.89 4.40
C LYS A 256 -6.62 -26.91 3.32
N GLU A 257 -6.07 -28.04 3.78
CA GLU A 257 -6.26 -29.33 3.13
C GLU A 257 -7.78 -29.55 2.94
N ASP A 258 -8.32 -29.19 1.77
CA ASP A 258 -9.34 -29.96 1.05
C ASP A 258 -9.84 -29.20 -0.20
N ALA A 259 -9.46 -29.76 -1.36
CA ALA A 259 -10.23 -29.83 -2.61
C ALA A 259 -10.52 -28.54 -3.39
N ASP A 260 -9.59 -28.12 -4.24
CA ASP A 260 -9.56 -28.46 -5.68
C ASP A 260 -8.58 -27.51 -6.36
N GLU A 261 -7.40 -28.05 -6.70
CA GLU A 261 -6.40 -27.38 -7.54
C GLU A 261 -7.00 -27.13 -8.93
N GLU A 262 -7.41 -25.89 -9.20
CA GLU A 262 -7.32 -25.31 -10.54
C GLU A 262 -6.44 -24.05 -10.46
N ASP A 263 -5.16 -24.29 -10.76
CA ASP A 263 -4.20 -23.43 -11.46
C ASP A 263 -4.76 -22.08 -11.94
N ASP A 264 -4.31 -21.00 -11.30
CA ASP A 264 -4.07 -19.72 -11.97
C ASP A 264 -2.88 -19.04 -11.27
N SER A 265 -1.73 -19.16 -11.93
CA SER A 265 -0.39 -18.66 -11.57
C SER A 265 -0.25 -17.13 -11.53
N ASP A 266 -1.21 -16.43 -10.93
CA ASP A 266 -1.27 -14.96 -10.82
C ASP A 266 -1.40 -14.55 -9.34
N GLU A 267 -0.55 -15.07 -8.45
CA GLU A 267 -0.35 -14.50 -7.11
C GLU A 267 0.20 -13.08 -7.26
N LYS A 268 -0.70 -12.10 -7.37
CA LYS A 268 -0.36 -10.69 -7.44
C LYS A 268 0.15 -10.27 -6.07
N GLU A 269 1.46 -10.16 -5.95
CA GLU A 269 2.08 -9.52 -4.79
C GLU A 269 1.50 -8.10 -4.63
N THR A 270 0.99 -7.80 -3.43
CA THR A 270 0.35 -6.50 -3.13
C THR A 270 1.37 -5.36 -3.20
N PHE A 271 2.61 -5.64 -2.76
CA PHE A 271 3.76 -4.74 -2.78
C PHE A 271 4.96 -5.48 -3.40
N PRO A 272 5.05 -5.54 -4.74
CA PRO A 272 6.10 -6.29 -5.40
C PRO A 272 7.44 -5.56 -5.33
N ASP A 273 8.52 -6.31 -5.18
CA ASP A 273 9.90 -5.80 -5.24
C ASP A 273 10.54 -6.00 -6.62
N TYR A 274 9.81 -6.61 -7.56
CA TYR A 274 10.27 -6.89 -8.92
C TYR A 274 9.14 -6.85 -9.93
N MET A 275 9.51 -6.69 -11.20
CA MET A 275 8.61 -6.99 -12.32
C MET A 275 9.32 -7.81 -13.38
N GLU A 276 8.55 -8.57 -14.14
CA GLU A 276 9.09 -9.49 -15.13
C GLU A 276 8.26 -9.50 -16.40
N VAL A 277 8.94 -9.61 -17.54
CA VAL A 277 8.34 -9.72 -18.86
C VAL A 277 9.01 -10.86 -19.61
N SER A 278 8.22 -11.82 -20.08
CA SER A 278 8.66 -12.94 -20.89
C SER A 278 7.96 -12.95 -22.24
N PHE A 279 8.67 -13.25 -23.33
CA PHE A 279 8.11 -13.25 -24.67
C PHE A 279 8.98 -14.04 -25.64
N ASP A 280 8.38 -14.50 -26.73
CA ASP A 280 9.12 -15.07 -27.86
C ASP A 280 9.67 -13.92 -28.71
N ALA A 281 10.99 -13.84 -28.81
CA ALA A 281 11.69 -12.82 -29.57
C ALA A 281 12.22 -13.35 -30.91
N LYS A 282 12.24 -12.48 -31.92
CA LYS A 282 12.93 -12.67 -33.19
C LYS A 282 13.74 -11.43 -33.50
N ASP A 283 15.05 -11.62 -33.71
CA ASP A 283 15.99 -10.53 -33.98
C ASP A 283 15.90 -9.44 -32.91
N PHE A 284 16.14 -9.84 -31.66
CA PHE A 284 15.81 -9.02 -30.50
C PHE A 284 16.55 -7.68 -30.48
N GLU A 285 15.78 -6.60 -30.29
CA GLU A 285 16.27 -5.26 -29.99
C GLU A 285 15.37 -4.60 -28.95
N LEU A 286 15.98 -3.69 -28.16
CA LEU A 286 15.31 -2.87 -27.17
C LEU A 286 15.92 -1.47 -27.20
N ASP A 287 15.09 -0.43 -27.35
CA ASP A 287 15.61 0.94 -27.45
C ASP A 287 16.14 1.48 -26.12
N PHE A 288 15.32 1.44 -25.08
CA PHE A 288 15.65 1.79 -23.70
C PHE A 288 14.54 1.30 -22.78
N THR A 289 14.77 1.39 -21.48
CA THR A 289 13.72 1.26 -20.46
C THR A 289 13.72 2.51 -19.61
N ALA A 290 12.55 2.90 -19.10
CA ALA A 290 12.42 4.07 -18.24
C ALA A 290 11.71 3.71 -16.94
N THR A 291 12.26 4.16 -15.82
CA THR A 291 11.72 3.94 -14.48
C THR A 291 11.56 5.27 -13.77
N MET A 292 10.33 5.60 -13.38
CA MET A 292 10.05 6.73 -12.51
C MET A 292 9.99 6.27 -11.06
N ILE A 293 10.71 6.94 -10.15
CA ILE A 293 10.75 6.61 -8.72
C ILE A 293 10.33 7.84 -7.92
N SER A 294 9.38 7.66 -7.01
CA SER A 294 8.89 8.75 -6.16
C SER A 294 8.44 8.23 -4.79
N ASN A 295 8.70 9.01 -3.76
CA ASN A 295 8.05 8.94 -2.45
C ASN A 295 6.92 9.99 -2.36
N GLY A 296 6.31 10.13 -1.20
CA GLY A 296 5.22 11.07 -0.92
C GLY A 296 3.82 10.52 -1.17
N LEU A 297 3.67 9.21 -1.44
CA LEU A 297 2.37 8.60 -1.77
C LEU A 297 1.44 8.41 -0.57
N LEU A 298 1.98 8.34 0.65
CA LEU A 298 1.23 8.12 1.88
C LEU A 298 0.87 9.43 2.58
N THR A 299 1.50 10.55 2.22
CA THR A 299 1.29 11.88 2.82
C THR A 299 -0.19 12.30 2.88
N ASP A 300 -0.97 12.01 1.84
CA ASP A 300 -2.41 12.32 1.74
C ASP A 300 -3.33 11.35 2.52
N MET A 301 -2.79 10.29 3.13
CA MET A 301 -3.60 9.32 3.88
C MET A 301 -4.01 9.88 5.24
N ASP A 302 -5.30 9.92 5.52
CA ASP A 302 -5.87 10.32 6.82
C ASP A 302 -5.72 9.19 7.85
N THR A 303 -4.50 9.00 8.34
CA THR A 303 -4.11 7.97 9.33
C THR A 303 -4.71 8.24 10.70
N GLU A 304 -4.91 9.51 11.08
CA GLU A 304 -5.54 9.89 12.35
C GLU A 304 -6.96 9.34 12.43
N LYS A 305 -7.80 9.62 11.42
CA LYS A 305 -9.16 9.11 11.36
C LYS A 305 -9.23 7.59 11.24
N MET A 306 -8.24 6.99 10.58
CA MET A 306 -8.12 5.53 10.52
C MET A 306 -7.81 4.96 11.91
N SER A 307 -6.87 5.57 12.65
CA SER A 307 -6.52 5.18 14.02
C SER A 307 -7.74 5.25 14.93
N GLU A 308 -8.45 6.39 14.94
CA GLU A 308 -9.68 6.55 15.74
C GLU A 308 -10.69 5.44 15.48
N LYS A 309 -10.90 5.08 14.21
CA LYS A 309 -11.85 4.04 13.83
C LYS A 309 -11.40 2.63 14.20
N VAL A 310 -10.10 2.35 14.13
CA VAL A 310 -9.53 1.05 14.53
C VAL A 310 -9.63 0.90 16.04
N ASP A 311 -9.38 1.97 16.81
CA ASP A 311 -9.55 1.99 18.26
C ASP A 311 -11.02 1.79 18.66
N ASP A 312 -11.95 2.54 18.05
CA ASP A 312 -13.39 2.39 18.28
C ASP A 312 -13.88 0.95 17.98
N LEU A 313 -13.37 0.35 16.90
CA LEU A 313 -13.72 -1.02 16.52
C LEU A 313 -13.19 -2.03 17.55
N ALA A 314 -11.95 -1.88 17.99
CA ALA A 314 -11.33 -2.75 18.98
C ALA A 314 -12.04 -2.67 20.33
N ASP A 315 -12.39 -1.46 20.77
CA ASP A 315 -13.17 -1.25 21.99
C ASP A 315 -14.57 -1.89 21.86
N GLY A 316 -15.22 -1.72 20.71
CA GLY A 316 -16.50 -2.35 20.41
C GLY A 316 -16.45 -3.89 20.47
N PHE A 317 -15.38 -4.52 19.95
CA PHE A 317 -15.19 -5.97 20.05
C PHE A 317 -14.87 -6.41 21.48
N LYS A 318 -14.13 -5.63 22.25
CA LYS A 318 -13.85 -5.91 23.67
C LYS A 318 -15.11 -5.86 24.51
N ASP A 319 -15.97 -4.88 24.29
CA ASP A 319 -17.28 -4.78 24.95
C ASP A 319 -18.19 -5.96 24.59
N LEU A 320 -18.21 -6.35 23.30
CA LEU A 320 -18.95 -7.52 22.85
C LEU A 320 -18.44 -8.82 23.49
N TYR A 321 -17.12 -8.99 23.57
CA TYR A 321 -16.49 -10.12 24.26
C TYR A 321 -16.85 -10.15 25.76
N ASN A 322 -16.78 -9.01 26.45
CA ASN A 322 -17.16 -8.90 27.85
C ASN A 322 -18.64 -9.25 28.06
N GLY A 323 -19.55 -8.70 27.25
CA GLY A 323 -20.98 -9.00 27.32
C GLY A 323 -21.31 -10.46 27.05
N THR A 324 -20.63 -11.10 26.09
CA THR A 324 -20.79 -12.54 25.82
C THR A 324 -20.19 -13.43 26.92
N SER A 325 -19.14 -12.97 27.60
CA SER A 325 -18.59 -13.62 28.79
C SER A 325 -19.54 -13.57 29.99
N GLU A 326 -20.19 -12.43 30.23
CA GLU A 326 -21.22 -12.28 31.26
C GLU A 326 -22.45 -13.15 30.96
N LEU A 327 -22.94 -13.13 29.72
CA LEU A 327 -24.04 -13.98 29.27
C LEU A 327 -23.72 -15.46 29.50
N THR A 328 -22.52 -15.90 29.13
CA THR A 328 -22.06 -17.29 29.32
C THR A 328 -22.02 -17.66 30.80
N SER A 329 -21.54 -16.77 31.66
CA SER A 329 -21.51 -16.99 33.10
C SER A 329 -22.91 -17.10 33.70
N ALA A 330 -23.84 -16.25 33.27
CA ALA A 330 -25.24 -16.29 33.71
C ALA A 330 -25.96 -17.57 33.24
N LEU A 331 -25.72 -18.01 32.00
CA LEU A 331 -26.27 -19.26 31.47
C LEU A 331 -25.70 -20.49 32.17
N GLN A 332 -24.43 -20.46 32.58
CA GLN A 332 -23.83 -21.52 33.39
C GLN A 332 -24.53 -21.65 34.74
N GLN A 333 -24.78 -20.52 35.42
CA GLN A 333 -25.51 -20.50 36.68
C GLN A 333 -26.94 -21.01 36.51
N LEU A 334 -27.65 -20.56 35.46
CA LEU A 334 -29.00 -21.02 35.16
C LEU A 334 -29.04 -22.52 34.87
N SER A 335 -28.07 -23.05 34.11
CA SER A 335 -27.94 -24.49 33.86
C SER A 335 -27.70 -25.27 35.15
N THR A 336 -26.88 -24.73 36.06
CA THR A 336 -26.58 -25.35 37.36
C THR A 336 -27.83 -25.39 38.25
N SER A 337 -28.51 -24.26 38.41
CA SER A 337 -29.77 -24.19 39.18
C SER A 337 -30.89 -25.02 38.53
N GLY A 338 -30.89 -25.15 37.20
CA GLY A 338 -31.78 -26.05 36.48
C GLY A 338 -31.57 -27.52 36.86
N ASN A 339 -30.32 -27.95 37.05
CA ASN A 339 -30.00 -29.31 37.53
C ASN A 339 -30.42 -29.52 38.99
N ASP A 340 -30.27 -28.51 39.84
CA ASP A 340 -30.77 -28.55 41.22
C ASP A 340 -32.30 -28.70 41.25
N LEU A 341 -33.00 -27.97 40.37
CA LEU A 341 -34.46 -28.05 40.24
C LEU A 341 -34.92 -29.43 39.72
N VAL A 342 -34.20 -30.02 38.77
CA VAL A 342 -34.43 -31.41 38.32
C VAL A 342 -34.30 -32.36 39.51
N SER A 343 -33.22 -32.24 40.29
CA SER A 343 -32.98 -33.10 41.45
C SER A 343 -34.09 -32.98 42.51
N GLY A 344 -34.58 -31.77 42.77
CA GLY A 344 -35.71 -31.52 43.67
C GLY A 344 -37.03 -32.11 43.14
N ALA A 345 -37.29 -31.98 41.84
CA ALA A 345 -38.49 -32.54 41.20
C ALA A 345 -38.48 -34.08 41.22
N GLU A 346 -37.33 -34.70 40.97
CA GLU A 346 -37.13 -36.15 41.09
C GLU A 346 -37.36 -36.64 42.53
N GLY A 347 -36.91 -35.87 43.53
CA GLY A 347 -37.18 -36.15 44.93
C GLY A 347 -38.68 -36.12 45.26
N LEU A 348 -39.40 -35.09 44.78
CA LEU A 348 -40.86 -34.99 44.94
C LEU A 348 -41.60 -36.14 44.24
N GLN A 349 -41.22 -36.44 42.99
CA GLN A 349 -41.75 -37.55 42.22
C GLN A 349 -41.58 -38.87 42.97
N GLY A 350 -40.36 -39.17 43.46
CA GLY A 350 -40.07 -40.38 44.21
C GLY A 350 -40.86 -40.49 45.51
N GLY A 351 -41.05 -39.38 46.23
CA GLY A 351 -41.87 -39.33 47.44
C GLY A 351 -43.36 -39.59 47.17
N LEU A 352 -43.91 -38.98 46.13
CA LEU A 352 -45.30 -39.20 45.71
C LEU A 352 -45.54 -40.60 45.16
N GLN A 353 -44.59 -41.15 44.42
CA GLN A 353 -44.60 -42.54 43.97
C GLN A 353 -44.66 -43.48 45.17
N SER A 354 -43.79 -43.27 46.16
CA SER A 354 -43.76 -44.08 47.39
C SER A 354 -45.07 -44.00 48.18
N LEU A 355 -45.66 -42.80 48.29
CA LEU A 355 -46.96 -42.62 48.95
C LEU A 355 -48.09 -43.30 48.16
N ASN A 356 -48.10 -43.15 46.84
CA ASN A 356 -49.07 -43.79 45.96
C ASN A 356 -48.99 -45.31 46.06
N ASP A 357 -47.78 -45.87 46.04
CA ASP A 357 -47.54 -47.31 46.18
C ASP A 357 -48.04 -47.82 47.53
N ALA A 358 -47.78 -47.09 48.63
CA ALA A 358 -48.28 -47.45 49.96
C ALA A 358 -49.82 -47.43 50.04
N LEU A 359 -50.46 -46.42 49.46
CA LEU A 359 -51.91 -46.31 49.42
C LEU A 359 -52.57 -47.36 48.51
N SER A 360 -51.89 -47.80 47.45
CA SER A 360 -52.37 -48.86 46.56
C SER A 360 -52.50 -50.23 47.23
N GLN A 361 -51.82 -50.43 48.38
CA GLN A 361 -51.91 -51.66 49.17
C GLN A 361 -53.18 -51.72 50.05
N ILE A 362 -53.98 -50.65 50.12
CA ILE A 362 -55.23 -50.65 50.89
C ILE A 362 -56.25 -51.58 50.20
N PRO A 363 -56.82 -52.57 50.92
CA PRO A 363 -57.79 -53.51 50.34
C PRO A 363 -59.02 -52.83 49.75
N ALA A 364 -59.52 -53.36 48.63
CA ALA A 364 -60.68 -52.81 47.92
C ALA A 364 -61.94 -52.76 48.79
N GLU A 365 -62.11 -53.71 49.71
CA GLU A 365 -63.25 -53.75 50.64
C GLU A 365 -63.27 -52.58 51.62
N MET A 366 -62.11 -52.03 51.98
CA MET A 366 -62.00 -50.85 52.85
C MET A 366 -62.33 -49.57 52.07
N LEU A 367 -61.83 -49.46 50.83
CA LEU A 367 -62.13 -48.33 49.95
C LEU A 367 -63.62 -48.25 49.59
N ALA A 368 -64.30 -49.40 49.46
CA ALA A 368 -65.73 -49.45 49.21
C ALA A 368 -66.58 -48.96 50.41
N GLN A 369 -66.05 -49.06 51.64
CA GLN A 369 -66.73 -48.64 52.87
C GLN A 369 -66.45 -47.19 53.25
N ASP A 370 -65.39 -46.59 52.73
CA ASP A 370 -65.03 -45.18 52.96
C ASP A 370 -64.77 -44.43 51.63
N PRO A 371 -65.80 -43.74 51.10
CA PRO A 371 -65.68 -42.94 49.87
C PRO A 371 -64.63 -41.82 49.94
N THR A 372 -64.36 -41.29 51.14
CA THR A 372 -63.38 -40.22 51.34
C THR A 372 -61.96 -40.76 51.20
N LEU A 373 -61.73 -41.96 51.73
CA LEU A 373 -60.46 -42.67 51.56
C LEU A 373 -60.22 -43.02 50.09
N ALA A 374 -61.23 -43.53 49.40
CA ALA A 374 -61.15 -43.82 47.97
C ALA A 374 -60.80 -42.58 47.12
N GLN A 375 -61.43 -41.43 47.40
CA GLN A 375 -61.07 -40.16 46.76
C GLN A 375 -59.62 -39.74 47.06
N THR A 376 -59.17 -39.94 48.28
CA THR A 376 -57.79 -39.60 48.69
C THR A 376 -56.76 -40.41 47.91
N VAL A 377 -56.97 -41.73 47.77
CA VAL A 377 -56.08 -42.61 46.98
C VAL A 377 -56.03 -42.15 45.52
N ALA A 378 -57.19 -41.87 44.91
CA ALA A 378 -57.25 -41.39 43.51
C ALA A 378 -56.57 -40.01 43.33
N ALA A 379 -56.72 -39.11 44.29
CA ALA A 379 -56.08 -37.79 44.26
C ALA A 379 -54.55 -37.90 44.35
N VAL A 380 -54.02 -38.77 45.21
CA VAL A 380 -52.57 -39.02 45.31
C VAL A 380 -52.02 -39.63 44.02
N ALA A 381 -52.73 -40.58 43.40
CA ALA A 381 -52.33 -41.15 42.11
C ALA A 381 -52.24 -40.07 41.02
N THR A 382 -53.23 -39.17 40.97
CA THR A 382 -53.23 -38.03 40.03
C THR A 382 -52.07 -37.08 40.30
N LEU A 383 -51.76 -36.82 41.58
CA LEU A 383 -50.65 -35.96 41.98
C LEU A 383 -49.29 -36.57 41.62
N ALA A 384 -49.13 -37.89 41.80
CA ALA A 384 -47.92 -38.61 41.40
C ALA A 384 -47.67 -38.52 39.89
N GLU A 385 -48.71 -38.74 39.08
CA GLU A 385 -48.66 -38.58 37.62
C GLU A 385 -48.29 -37.14 37.21
N GLY A 386 -48.96 -36.14 37.80
CA GLY A 386 -48.66 -34.74 37.56
C GLY A 386 -47.21 -34.36 37.95
N SER A 387 -46.66 -34.96 39.02
CA SER A 387 -45.27 -34.77 39.41
C SER A 387 -44.28 -35.40 38.44
N SER A 388 -44.64 -36.52 37.81
CA SER A 388 -43.82 -37.13 36.75
C SER A 388 -43.73 -36.19 35.54
N GLN A 389 -44.87 -35.69 35.07
CA GLN A 389 -44.93 -34.75 33.95
C GLN A 389 -44.18 -33.45 34.24
N LEU A 390 -44.28 -32.92 35.46
CA LEU A 390 -43.52 -31.75 35.88
C LEU A 390 -42.01 -32.02 35.82
N THR A 391 -41.56 -33.17 36.30
CA THR A 391 -40.14 -33.56 36.29
C THR A 391 -39.61 -33.66 34.86
N GLU A 392 -40.37 -34.27 33.94
CA GLU A 392 -40.04 -34.32 32.51
C GLU A 392 -39.95 -32.93 31.88
N GLY A 393 -40.91 -32.05 32.18
CA GLY A 393 -40.90 -30.67 31.70
C GLY A 393 -39.70 -29.87 32.19
N ILE A 394 -39.32 -30.04 33.47
CA ILE A 394 -38.13 -29.39 34.05
C ILE A 394 -36.85 -29.92 33.42
N ARG A 395 -36.74 -31.24 33.20
CA ARG A 395 -35.58 -31.83 32.49
C ARG A 395 -35.44 -31.28 31.07
N ALA A 396 -36.55 -31.18 30.33
CA ALA A 396 -36.55 -30.62 28.97
C ALA A 396 -36.11 -29.14 28.97
N TYR A 397 -36.64 -28.33 29.90
CA TYR A 397 -36.23 -26.95 30.09
C TYR A 397 -34.73 -26.83 30.40
N THR A 398 -34.23 -27.57 31.40
CA THR A 398 -32.81 -27.54 31.79
C THR A 398 -31.91 -28.00 30.64
N GLY A 399 -32.31 -29.02 29.87
CA GLY A 399 -31.59 -29.44 28.66
C GLY A 399 -31.50 -28.33 27.60
N GLY A 400 -32.59 -27.58 27.39
CA GLY A 400 -32.61 -26.41 26.51
C GLY A 400 -31.67 -25.29 27.00
N VAL A 401 -31.64 -25.02 28.31
CA VAL A 401 -30.69 -24.06 28.91
C VAL A 401 -29.24 -24.49 28.68
N THR A 402 -28.91 -25.77 28.85
CA THR A 402 -27.55 -26.28 28.59
C THR A 402 -27.15 -26.12 27.12
N GLN A 403 -28.08 -26.31 26.17
CA GLN A 403 -27.80 -26.06 24.75
C GLN A 403 -27.49 -24.57 24.49
N VAL A 404 -28.27 -23.66 25.06
CA VAL A 404 -28.03 -22.21 24.93
C VAL A 404 -26.70 -21.81 25.58
N TYR A 405 -26.35 -22.38 26.74
CA TYR A 405 -25.05 -22.21 27.38
C TYR A 405 -23.89 -22.65 26.46
N ASN A 406 -23.97 -23.82 25.86
CA ASN A 406 -22.93 -24.29 24.94
C ASN A 406 -22.78 -23.37 23.71
N GLY A 407 -23.91 -22.88 23.17
CA GLY A 407 -23.90 -21.90 22.09
C GLY A 407 -23.28 -20.56 22.52
N SER A 408 -23.50 -20.12 23.75
CA SER A 408 -22.88 -18.88 24.26
C SER A 408 -21.37 -19.01 24.45
N VAL A 409 -20.87 -20.20 24.82
CA VAL A 409 -19.42 -20.49 24.87
C VAL A 409 -18.80 -20.35 23.48
N GLN A 410 -19.45 -20.89 22.43
CA GLN A 410 -18.99 -20.74 21.05
C GLN A 410 -18.99 -19.28 20.60
N LEU A 411 -20.06 -18.54 20.91
CA LEU A 411 -20.17 -17.12 20.61
C LEU A 411 -19.05 -16.32 21.30
N LYS A 412 -18.79 -16.58 22.59
CA LYS A 412 -17.70 -15.96 23.36
C LYS A 412 -16.33 -16.22 22.72
N ASN A 413 -16.08 -17.45 22.26
CA ASN A 413 -14.81 -17.78 21.60
C ASN A 413 -14.68 -17.06 20.24
N GLY A 414 -15.78 -16.94 19.49
CA GLY A 414 -15.79 -16.17 18.24
C GLY A 414 -15.53 -14.68 18.46
N THR A 415 -16.12 -14.09 19.51
CA THR A 415 -15.89 -12.67 19.85
C THR A 415 -14.49 -12.43 20.41
N TYR A 416 -13.88 -13.42 21.07
CA TYR A 416 -12.47 -13.36 21.45
C TYR A 416 -11.54 -13.27 20.23
N LYS A 417 -11.78 -14.07 19.19
CA LYS A 417 -11.00 -13.97 17.93
C LYS A 417 -11.13 -12.59 17.26
N LEU A 418 -12.30 -11.97 17.32
CA LEU A 418 -12.49 -10.60 16.81
C LEU A 418 -11.65 -9.57 17.59
N VAL A 419 -11.47 -9.76 18.90
CA VAL A 419 -10.57 -8.93 19.71
C VAL A 419 -9.13 -9.11 19.25
N GLU A 420 -8.68 -10.35 19.03
CA GLU A 420 -7.33 -10.63 18.52
C GLU A 420 -7.10 -9.96 17.16
N SER A 421 -8.02 -10.12 16.20
CA SER A 421 -7.93 -9.43 14.90
C SER A 421 -7.98 -7.90 15.00
N ALA A 422 -8.56 -7.33 16.05
CA ALA A 422 -8.54 -5.88 16.27
C ALA A 422 -7.16 -5.39 16.73
N ASP A 423 -6.49 -6.17 17.57
CA ASP A 423 -5.12 -5.88 18.02
C ASP A 423 -4.13 -6.05 16.85
N ASP A 424 -4.36 -7.03 15.97
CA ASP A 424 -3.64 -7.18 14.70
C ASP A 424 -3.80 -5.93 13.81
N LEU A 425 -5.02 -5.41 13.64
CA LEU A 425 -5.28 -4.19 12.88
C LEU A 425 -4.62 -2.96 13.49
N LYS A 426 -4.56 -2.85 14.83
CA LYS A 426 -3.82 -1.77 15.52
C LYS A 426 -2.34 -1.83 15.19
N THR A 427 -1.76 -3.03 15.23
CA THR A 427 -0.35 -3.26 14.87
C THR A 427 -0.08 -2.84 13.43
N LEU A 428 -0.91 -3.26 12.48
CA LEU A 428 -0.79 -2.85 11.07
C LEU A 428 -0.93 -1.33 10.91
N ARG A 429 -1.87 -0.71 11.62
CA ARG A 429 -2.08 0.73 11.62
C ARG A 429 -0.87 1.49 12.15
N ASP A 430 -0.20 1.01 13.21
CA ASP A 430 1.04 1.62 13.73
C ASP A 430 2.15 1.55 12.67
N ARG A 431 2.34 0.37 12.05
CA ARG A 431 3.33 0.19 10.98
C ARG A 431 3.07 1.10 9.78
N LEU A 432 1.81 1.30 9.41
CA LEU A 432 1.41 2.20 8.32
C LEU A 432 1.59 3.69 8.68
N GLU A 433 1.35 4.06 9.93
CA GLU A 433 1.59 5.43 10.43
C GLU A 433 3.08 5.76 10.41
N ASN A 434 3.90 4.83 10.87
CA ASN A 434 5.37 4.87 10.78
C ASN A 434 5.83 5.08 9.33
N LEU A 435 5.43 4.19 8.41
CA LEU A 435 5.74 4.34 6.98
C LEU A 435 5.30 5.70 6.41
N LYS A 436 4.14 6.22 6.81
CA LYS A 436 3.68 7.55 6.38
C LYS A 436 4.58 8.66 6.93
N SER A 437 5.02 8.56 8.18
CA SER A 437 5.96 9.53 8.77
C SER A 437 7.31 9.50 8.04
N ALA A 438 7.82 8.31 7.72
CA ALA A 438 9.05 8.14 6.96
C ALA A 438 8.93 8.65 5.51
N ASP A 439 7.77 8.47 4.87
CA ASP A 439 7.48 8.89 3.48
C ASP A 439 7.82 10.36 3.22
N SER A 440 7.57 11.23 4.20
CA SER A 440 7.87 12.67 4.11
C SER A 440 9.32 13.06 4.38
N SER A 441 10.19 12.13 4.80
CA SER A 441 11.54 12.48 5.25
C SER A 441 12.58 12.62 4.13
N TYR A 442 12.32 12.03 2.95
CA TYR A 442 13.20 12.19 1.77
C TYR A 442 12.71 13.34 0.89
N GLU A 443 13.23 14.53 1.13
CA GLU A 443 12.75 15.75 0.48
C GLU A 443 13.66 16.27 -0.64
N ASN A 444 14.89 15.76 -0.77
CA ASN A 444 15.88 16.22 -1.75
C ASN A 444 16.97 15.16 -1.98
N PHE A 445 17.63 15.25 -3.13
CA PHE A 445 18.82 14.49 -3.50
C PHE A 445 20.08 15.38 -3.55
N GLY A 446 19.94 16.63 -4.01
CA GLY A 446 21.06 17.58 -4.16
C GLY A 446 21.54 18.20 -2.85
N GLY A 447 20.76 18.13 -1.77
CA GLY A 447 20.95 18.88 -0.53
C GLY A 447 19.82 19.90 -0.34
N ILE A 448 19.50 20.24 0.91
CA ILE A 448 18.52 21.28 1.22
C ILE A 448 18.96 22.08 2.45
N GLU A 449 18.58 23.36 2.51
CA GLU A 449 18.82 24.20 3.67
C GLU A 449 17.91 23.79 4.84
N GLU A 450 18.42 23.86 6.07
CA GLU A 450 17.67 23.50 7.28
C GLU A 450 16.38 24.33 7.41
N GLY A 451 15.26 23.64 7.64
CA GLY A 451 13.93 24.26 7.79
C GLY A 451 13.24 24.65 6.48
N LYS A 452 13.84 24.36 5.33
CA LYS A 452 13.17 24.42 4.02
C LYS A 452 12.45 23.12 3.72
N THR A 453 11.40 23.22 2.92
CA THR A 453 10.63 22.07 2.43
C THR A 453 11.10 21.65 1.03
N GLY A 454 11.21 20.35 0.79
CA GLY A 454 11.62 19.81 -0.50
C GLY A 454 10.66 18.79 -1.11
N SER A 455 10.78 18.58 -2.42
CA SER A 455 10.26 17.38 -3.10
C SER A 455 11.23 16.90 -4.17
N VAL A 456 11.25 15.59 -4.41
CA VAL A 456 12.16 14.98 -5.38
C VAL A 456 11.52 13.76 -6.05
N TYR A 457 11.80 13.58 -7.34
CA TYR A 457 11.53 12.34 -8.05
C TYR A 457 12.70 11.99 -8.95
N PHE A 458 12.79 10.71 -9.31
CA PHE A 458 13.87 10.18 -10.13
C PHE A 458 13.29 9.61 -11.43
N LEU A 459 14.05 9.76 -12.50
CA LEU A 459 13.83 9.11 -13.78
C LEU A 459 15.10 8.38 -14.17
N VAL A 460 15.07 7.05 -14.14
CA VAL A 460 16.16 6.17 -14.55
C VAL A 460 15.90 5.67 -15.96
N GLU A 461 16.80 5.95 -16.89
CA GLU A 461 16.77 5.48 -18.27
C GLU A 461 17.92 4.51 -18.52
N THR A 462 17.62 3.26 -18.87
CA THR A 462 18.67 2.27 -19.20
C THR A 462 19.04 2.34 -20.68
N ALA A 463 20.30 2.09 -21.00
CA ALA A 463 20.74 1.94 -22.37
C ALA A 463 20.00 0.79 -23.10
N GLY A 464 19.83 0.96 -24.40
CA GLY A 464 19.24 -0.03 -25.28
C GLY A 464 20.14 -1.24 -25.56
N ILE A 465 19.53 -2.25 -26.17
CA ILE A 465 20.15 -3.47 -26.66
C ILE A 465 19.93 -3.50 -28.17
N LYS A 466 21.02 -3.37 -28.94
CA LYS A 466 21.00 -3.39 -30.41
C LYS A 466 22.21 -4.13 -30.94
N SER A 467 22.08 -4.72 -32.11
CA SER A 467 23.24 -5.32 -32.79
C SER A 467 24.22 -4.21 -33.20
N GLU A 468 25.52 -4.42 -33.01
CA GLU A 468 26.52 -3.55 -33.64
C GLU A 468 26.57 -3.88 -35.15
N ASP A 469 26.18 -2.91 -35.99
CA ASP A 469 26.28 -2.99 -37.47
C ASP A 469 27.72 -3.19 -37.99
#